data_AF-A0A5S3YTV8-F1
#
_entry.id   AF-A0A5S3YTV8-F1
#
_cell.length_a   1.000
_cell.length_b   1.000
_cell.length_c   1.000
_cell.angle_alpha   90.00
_cell.angle_beta   90.00
_cell.angle_gamma   90.00
#
_symmetry.space_group_name_H-M   'P 1'
#
loop_
_entity.id
_entity.type
_entity.pdbx_description
1 polymer ?
#
loop_
_entity_poly.entity_id
_entity_poly.type
_entity_poly.pdbx_seq_one_letter_code
_entity_poly.pdbx_strand_id
1 'polypeptide(L)'
;SHQDAAFYVENDLQEASVATATQLQGKALSFNNIADTDAALECVKEFDAPACVIVKHANPCGVAVDENILTAYDRAFKTDPTSAFGGIIAFNRELDVTTAEAIVARQFVEVIIAPSISEEAAKIVAAKKNVRLLECGQWDAKTTQSDIKRVNGG
;
A
#
# COMPACT_ATOMS: atom_id res chain seq x y z
N SER A 1 -22.01 -1.03 -8.00
CA SER A 1 -21.45 0.31 -8.29
C SER A 1 -22.52 1.12 -9.01
N HIS A 2 -22.69 2.40 -8.68
CA HIS A 2 -23.66 3.32 -9.32
C HIS A 2 -23.03 4.63 -9.77
N GLN A 3 -21.71 4.78 -9.57
CA GLN A 3 -20.93 5.98 -9.88
C GLN A 3 -19.76 5.57 -10.76
N ASP A 4 -19.51 6.38 -11.79
CA ASP A 4 -18.34 6.27 -12.64
C ASP A 4 -17.18 7.07 -12.05
N ALA A 5 -15.94 6.65 -12.36
CA ALA A 5 -14.72 7.29 -11.89
C ALA A 5 -13.61 7.23 -12.95
N ALA A 6 -12.68 8.16 -12.87
CA ALA A 6 -11.46 8.19 -13.66
C ALA A 6 -10.28 8.60 -12.77
N PHE A 7 -9.09 8.08 -13.08
CA PHE A 7 -7.84 8.42 -12.42
C PHE A 7 -6.99 9.28 -13.35
N TYR A 8 -6.56 10.44 -12.86
CA TYR A 8 -5.72 11.38 -13.59
C TYR A 8 -4.38 11.50 -12.87
N VAL A 9 -3.34 11.72 -13.67
CA VAL A 9 -1.95 11.77 -13.23
C VAL A 9 -1.41 13.12 -13.67
N GLU A 10 -0.72 13.83 -12.79
CA GLU A 10 -0.08 15.10 -13.13
C GLU A 10 1.10 14.89 -14.09
N ASN A 11 1.50 15.95 -14.79
CA ASN A 11 2.69 15.91 -15.64
C ASN A 11 3.96 15.97 -14.77
N ASP A 12 5.09 15.51 -15.31
CA ASP A 12 6.42 15.64 -14.71
C ASP A 12 6.57 15.08 -13.28
N LEU A 13 5.93 13.94 -13.01
CA LEU A 13 6.06 13.24 -11.72
C LEU A 13 7.49 12.77 -11.47
N GLN A 14 8.04 13.14 -10.32
CA GLN A 14 9.38 12.74 -9.89
C GLN A 14 9.37 11.80 -8.68
N GLU A 15 8.25 11.68 -7.99
CA GLU A 15 8.17 10.99 -6.70
C GLU A 15 7.44 9.63 -6.81
N ALA A 16 7.89 8.67 -5.99
CA ALA A 16 7.19 7.41 -5.80
C ALA A 16 5.81 7.67 -5.19
N SER A 17 4.76 7.21 -5.85
CA SER A 17 3.36 7.43 -5.44
C SER A 17 2.48 6.32 -6.01
N VAL A 18 1.20 6.33 -5.66
CA VAL A 18 0.21 5.44 -6.30
C VAL A 18 0.09 5.74 -7.81
N ALA A 19 0.31 6.99 -8.22
CA ALA A 19 0.24 7.41 -9.61
C ALA A 19 1.40 6.89 -10.46
N THR A 20 2.59 6.74 -9.87
CA THR A 20 3.80 6.22 -10.55
C THR A 20 4.01 4.72 -10.34
N ALA A 21 3.18 4.09 -9.51
CA ALA A 21 3.33 2.67 -9.18
C ALA A 21 3.04 1.75 -10.37
N THR A 22 3.92 0.75 -10.56
CA THR A 22 3.71 -0.33 -11.49
C THR A 22 2.89 -1.43 -10.83
N GLN A 23 1.74 -1.77 -11.42
CA GLN A 23 0.93 -2.90 -10.98
C GLN A 23 1.48 -4.20 -11.58
N LEU A 24 2.16 -5.00 -10.74
CA LEU A 24 2.78 -6.27 -11.14
C LEU A 24 1.75 -7.39 -11.36
N GLN A 25 0.64 -7.39 -10.63
CA GLN A 25 -0.46 -8.33 -10.81
C GLN A 25 -1.80 -7.82 -10.26
N GLY A 26 -2.85 -8.62 -10.42
CA GLY A 26 -4.16 -8.38 -9.82
C GLY A 26 -5.17 -7.74 -10.76
N LYS A 27 -6.36 -7.45 -10.22
CA LYS A 27 -7.41 -6.72 -10.95
C LYS A 27 -7.04 -5.23 -11.06
N ALA A 28 -7.62 -4.52 -12.02
CA ALA A 28 -7.55 -3.05 -12.04
C ALA A 28 -7.92 -2.45 -10.66
N LEU A 29 -7.21 -1.40 -10.25
CA LEU A 29 -7.51 -0.68 -9.01
C LEU A 29 -8.90 -0.02 -9.10
N SER A 30 -9.68 -0.13 -8.02
CA SER A 30 -10.91 0.65 -7.88
C SER A 30 -10.61 2.05 -7.34
N PHE A 31 -11.58 2.97 -7.43
CA PHE A 31 -11.49 4.30 -6.83
C PHE A 31 -11.08 4.26 -5.35
N ASN A 32 -11.71 3.38 -4.56
CA ASN A 32 -11.37 3.22 -3.15
C ASN A 32 -9.99 2.59 -2.96
N ASN A 33 -9.57 1.68 -3.83
CA ASN A 33 -8.22 1.13 -3.73
C ASN A 33 -7.17 2.22 -3.92
N ILE A 34 -7.37 3.15 -4.85
CA ILE A 34 -6.43 4.25 -5.09
C ILE A 34 -6.31 5.10 -3.82
N ALA A 35 -7.43 5.57 -3.27
CA ALA A 35 -7.43 6.42 -2.08
C ALA A 35 -6.84 5.72 -0.83
N ASP A 36 -7.22 4.47 -0.57
CA ASP A 36 -6.70 3.71 0.58
C ASP A 36 -5.20 3.37 0.41
N THR A 37 -4.75 3.13 -0.83
CA THR A 37 -3.33 2.86 -1.12
C THR A 37 -2.50 4.11 -0.92
N ASP A 38 -3.01 5.26 -1.34
CA ASP A 38 -2.35 6.55 -1.18
C ASP A 38 -2.20 6.89 0.31
N ALA A 39 -3.30 6.78 1.08
CA ALA A 39 -3.27 6.96 2.53
C ALA A 39 -2.28 6.02 3.23
N ALA A 40 -2.19 4.75 2.81
CA ALA A 40 -1.25 3.79 3.38
C ALA A 40 0.21 4.11 3.01
N LEU A 41 0.46 4.47 1.75
CA LEU A 41 1.79 4.79 1.25
C LEU A 41 2.34 6.09 1.87
N GLU A 42 1.55 7.15 1.87
CA GLU A 42 1.96 8.43 2.48
C GLU A 42 2.16 8.29 3.99
N CYS A 43 1.38 7.44 4.67
CA CYS A 43 1.61 7.15 6.07
C CYS A 43 2.91 6.37 6.31
N VAL A 44 3.22 5.35 5.48
CA VAL A 44 4.43 4.54 5.70
C VAL A 44 5.72 5.31 5.38
N LYS A 45 5.64 6.30 4.48
CA LYS A 45 6.73 7.23 4.14
C LYS A 45 7.20 8.09 5.32
N GLU A 46 6.36 8.28 6.33
CA GLU A 46 6.71 9.09 7.51
C GLU A 46 7.73 8.43 8.45
N PHE A 47 8.08 7.17 8.21
CA PHE A 47 8.99 6.39 9.06
C PHE A 47 10.32 6.11 8.36
N ASP A 48 11.42 6.42 9.05
CA ASP A 48 12.77 6.08 8.59
C ASP A 48 13.09 4.59 8.79
N ALA A 49 12.72 4.03 9.94
CA ALA A 49 12.94 2.61 10.26
C ALA A 49 11.92 1.70 9.53
N PRO A 50 12.21 0.40 9.35
CA PRO A 50 11.29 -0.53 8.69
C PRO A 50 9.88 -0.48 9.28
N ALA A 51 8.89 -0.22 8.44
CA ALA A 51 7.53 0.06 8.84
C ALA A 51 6.51 -0.67 7.97
N CYS A 52 5.36 -0.95 8.59
CA CYS A 52 4.17 -1.49 7.94
C CYS A 52 2.96 -0.68 8.36
N VAL A 53 2.16 -0.27 7.37
CA VAL A 53 0.87 0.40 7.57
C VAL A 53 -0.23 -0.43 6.93
N ILE A 54 -1.33 -0.64 7.65
CA ILE A 54 -2.53 -1.33 7.19
C ILE A 54 -3.70 -0.35 7.27
N VAL A 55 -4.33 -0.07 6.13
CA VAL A 55 -5.46 0.86 5.99
C VAL A 55 -6.70 0.12 5.53
N LYS A 56 -7.87 0.56 6.00
CA LYS A 56 -9.17 0.19 5.45
C LYS A 56 -10.12 1.38 5.51
N HIS A 57 -10.76 1.69 4.38
CA HIS A 57 -11.69 2.82 4.27
C HIS A 57 -11.06 4.14 4.74
N ALA A 58 -9.86 4.42 4.25
CA ALA A 58 -9.00 5.57 4.57
C ALA A 58 -8.58 5.71 6.04
N ASN A 59 -8.81 4.69 6.88
CA ASN A 59 -8.44 4.69 8.29
C ASN A 59 -7.33 3.65 8.56
N PRO A 60 -6.20 4.04 9.20
CA PRO A 60 -5.21 3.08 9.66
C PRO A 60 -5.79 2.16 10.73
N CYS A 61 -5.79 0.85 10.48
CA CYS A 61 -6.16 -0.16 11.47
C CYS A 61 -4.95 -0.87 12.09
N GLY A 62 -3.76 -0.67 11.52
CA GLY A 62 -2.50 -1.14 12.09
C GLY A 62 -1.32 -0.33 11.56
N VAL A 63 -0.46 0.16 12.47
CA VAL A 63 0.79 0.84 12.12
C VAL A 63 1.86 0.36 13.07
N ALA A 64 2.99 -0.07 12.53
CA ALA A 64 4.13 -0.46 13.35
C ALA A 64 5.46 -0.20 12.64
N VAL A 65 6.45 0.08 13.46
CA VAL A 65 7.86 0.20 13.12
C VAL A 65 8.61 -0.86 13.92
N ASP A 66 9.57 -1.53 13.31
CA ASP A 66 10.37 -2.58 13.96
C ASP A 66 11.73 -2.74 13.24
N GLU A 67 12.51 -3.75 13.62
CA GLU A 67 13.84 -4.04 13.07
C GLU A 67 13.80 -4.51 11.60
N ASN A 68 12.69 -5.10 11.16
CA ASN A 68 12.46 -5.54 9.78
C ASN A 68 10.97 -5.49 9.42
N ILE A 69 10.64 -5.63 8.13
CA ILE A 69 9.25 -5.54 7.67
C ILE A 69 8.36 -6.68 8.14
N LEU A 70 8.90 -7.88 8.40
CA LEU A 70 8.12 -9.01 8.90
C LEU A 70 7.65 -8.73 10.34
N THR A 71 8.55 -8.28 11.22
CA THR A 71 8.19 -7.94 12.60
C THR A 71 7.30 -6.70 12.66
N ALA A 72 7.52 -5.71 11.78
CA ALA A 72 6.62 -4.58 11.63
C ALA A 72 5.22 -5.04 11.17
N TYR A 73 5.11 -5.89 10.15
CA TYR A 73 3.84 -6.46 9.70
C TYR A 73 3.13 -7.22 10.81
N ASP A 74 3.84 -8.08 11.54
CA ASP A 74 3.28 -8.86 12.64
C ASP A 74 2.66 -7.98 13.73
N ARG A 75 3.30 -6.86 14.04
CA ARG A 75 2.81 -5.92 15.05
C ARG A 75 1.63 -5.11 14.52
N ALA A 76 1.71 -4.58 13.30
CA ALA A 76 0.61 -3.85 12.67
C ALA A 76 -0.65 -4.72 12.52
N PHE A 77 -0.49 -5.98 12.10
CA PHE A 77 -1.59 -6.93 11.98
C PHE A 77 -2.24 -7.25 13.33
N LYS A 78 -1.45 -7.35 14.41
CA LYS A 78 -1.96 -7.63 15.76
C LYS A 78 -2.79 -6.48 16.35
N THR A 79 -2.69 -5.27 15.82
CA THR A 79 -3.46 -4.11 16.31
C THR A 79 -4.96 -4.33 16.15
N ASP A 80 -5.41 -4.70 14.95
CA ASP A 80 -6.80 -5.08 14.67
C ASP A 80 -6.89 -6.07 13.49
N PRO A 81 -6.76 -7.38 13.76
CA PRO A 81 -6.86 -8.42 12.72
C PRO A 81 -8.21 -8.43 12.00
N THR A 82 -9.29 -7.99 12.67
CA THR A 82 -10.64 -8.01 12.10
C THR A 82 -10.78 -6.92 11.04
N SER A 83 -10.32 -5.71 11.36
CA SER A 83 -10.32 -4.61 10.39
C SER A 83 -9.27 -4.79 9.30
N ALA A 84 -8.16 -5.48 9.57
CA ALA A 84 -7.13 -5.74 8.55
C ALA A 84 -7.63 -6.64 7.39
N PHE A 85 -8.70 -7.40 7.58
CA PHE A 85 -9.26 -8.27 6.53
C PHE A 85 -9.80 -7.43 5.36
N GLY A 86 -9.25 -7.68 4.17
CA GLY A 86 -9.52 -6.89 2.96
C GLY A 86 -8.90 -5.49 2.97
N GLY A 87 -7.94 -5.25 3.87
CA GLY A 87 -7.22 -3.98 3.93
C GLY A 87 -6.17 -3.82 2.83
N ILE A 88 -5.53 -2.66 2.84
CA ILE A 88 -4.38 -2.31 2.02
C ILE A 88 -3.14 -2.25 2.91
N ILE A 89 -2.07 -2.90 2.47
CA ILE A 89 -0.82 -3.00 3.22
C ILE A 89 0.27 -2.21 2.47
N ALA A 90 0.94 -1.30 3.16
CA ALA A 90 2.07 -0.55 2.66
C ALA A 90 3.33 -0.81 3.48
N PHE A 91 4.47 -0.94 2.80
CA PHE A 91 5.81 -1.05 3.39
C PHE A 91 6.71 0.09 2.90
N ASN A 92 7.68 0.51 3.71
CA ASN A 92 8.74 1.46 3.32
C ASN A 92 10.08 0.77 2.96
N ARG A 93 10.06 -0.54 2.76
CA ARG A 93 11.19 -1.37 2.33
C ARG A 93 10.70 -2.41 1.32
N GLU A 94 11.65 -3.07 0.66
CA GLU A 94 11.35 -4.17 -0.26
C GLU A 94 10.45 -5.22 0.38
N LEU A 95 9.42 -5.67 -0.33
CA LEU A 95 8.64 -6.84 0.10
C LEU A 95 9.43 -8.11 -0.18
N ASP A 96 9.86 -8.78 0.90
CA ASP A 96 10.55 -10.07 0.85
C ASP A 96 9.59 -11.27 0.84
N VAL A 97 10.14 -12.45 0.50
CA VAL A 97 9.39 -13.71 0.40
C VAL A 97 8.74 -14.12 1.71
N THR A 98 9.45 -14.00 2.84
CA THR A 98 8.97 -14.43 4.15
C THR A 98 7.76 -13.61 4.60
N THR A 99 7.81 -12.30 4.36
CA THR A 99 6.72 -11.38 4.67
C THR A 99 5.53 -11.61 3.74
N ALA A 100 5.77 -11.83 2.45
CA ALA A 100 4.72 -12.20 1.50
C ALA A 100 4.00 -13.51 1.89
N GLU A 101 4.74 -14.52 2.32
CA GLU A 101 4.17 -15.79 2.81
C GLU A 101 3.28 -15.56 4.03
N ALA A 102 3.76 -14.76 5.00
CA ALA A 102 2.99 -14.43 6.20
C ALA A 102 1.67 -13.71 5.86
N ILE A 103 1.69 -12.75 4.94
CA ILE A 103 0.48 -12.04 4.49
C ILE A 103 -0.52 -12.99 3.84
N VAL A 104 -0.06 -13.76 2.85
CA VAL A 104 -0.90 -14.65 2.03
C VAL A 104 -1.51 -15.80 2.86
N ALA A 105 -0.81 -16.24 3.91
CA ALA A 105 -1.27 -17.30 4.81
C ALA A 105 -2.34 -16.83 5.82
N ARG A 106 -2.28 -15.56 6.26
CA ARG A 106 -3.13 -15.07 7.36
C ARG A 106 -4.53 -14.65 6.90
N GLN A 107 -4.64 -13.87 5.83
CA GLN A 107 -5.92 -13.31 5.43
C GLN A 107 -5.97 -12.85 3.98
N PHE A 108 -7.18 -12.52 3.54
CA PHE A 108 -7.39 -11.78 2.31
C PHE A 108 -6.98 -10.31 2.49
N VAL A 109 -6.29 -9.77 1.51
CA VAL A 109 -5.90 -8.36 1.39
C VAL A 109 -6.25 -7.88 -0.01
N GLU A 110 -6.57 -6.60 -0.18
CA GLU A 110 -6.93 -6.08 -1.52
C GLU A 110 -5.72 -5.59 -2.30
N VAL A 111 -4.81 -4.86 -1.63
CA VAL A 111 -3.63 -4.25 -2.22
C VAL A 111 -2.43 -4.41 -1.30
N ILE A 112 -1.27 -4.67 -1.89
CA ILE A 112 0.03 -4.58 -1.23
C ILE A 112 0.89 -3.62 -2.06
N ILE A 113 1.50 -2.63 -1.41
CA ILE A 113 2.40 -1.66 -2.05
C ILE A 113 3.73 -1.57 -1.30
N ALA A 114 4.84 -1.52 -2.03
CA ALA A 114 6.17 -1.32 -1.49
C ALA A 114 7.10 -0.63 -2.53
N PRO A 115 8.25 -0.08 -2.10
CA PRO A 115 9.23 0.50 -3.01
C PRO A 115 9.75 -0.46 -4.08
N SER A 116 10.05 -1.70 -3.69
CA SER A 116 10.47 -2.80 -4.56
C SER A 116 9.83 -4.10 -4.09
N ILE A 117 9.69 -5.06 -5.00
CA ILE A 117 9.13 -6.39 -4.71
C ILE A 117 10.13 -7.45 -5.17
N SER A 118 10.54 -8.35 -4.27
CA SER A 118 11.41 -9.45 -4.67
C SER A 118 10.69 -10.41 -5.63
N GLU A 119 11.43 -11.05 -6.54
CA GLU A 119 10.83 -12.00 -7.49
C GLU A 119 10.12 -13.16 -6.78
N GLU A 120 10.69 -13.61 -5.67
CA GLU A 120 10.12 -14.66 -4.83
C GLU A 120 8.83 -14.19 -4.17
N ALA A 121 8.80 -12.96 -3.62
CA ALA A 121 7.58 -12.39 -3.06
C ALA A 121 6.47 -12.30 -4.11
N ALA A 122 6.78 -11.81 -5.32
CA ALA A 122 5.81 -11.75 -6.41
C ALA A 122 5.22 -13.13 -6.74
N LYS A 123 6.04 -14.19 -6.76
CA LYS A 123 5.59 -15.58 -6.96
C LYS A 123 4.66 -16.06 -5.84
N ILE A 124 4.92 -15.70 -4.59
CA ILE A 124 4.06 -16.04 -3.46
C ILE A 124 2.70 -15.34 -3.56
N VAL A 125 2.69 -14.02 -3.81
CA VAL A 125 1.43 -13.26 -3.92
C VAL A 125 0.63 -13.69 -5.16
N ALA A 126 1.27 -14.22 -6.21
CA ALA A 126 0.58 -14.75 -7.40
C ALA A 126 -0.39 -15.92 -7.11
N ALA A 127 -0.24 -16.60 -5.97
CA ALA A 127 -1.23 -17.58 -5.50
C ALA A 127 -2.62 -16.95 -5.23
N LYS A 128 -2.67 -15.63 -5.01
CA LYS A 128 -3.89 -14.85 -4.78
C LYS A 128 -4.15 -13.90 -5.96
N LYS A 129 -4.56 -14.46 -7.11
CA LYS A 129 -4.74 -13.78 -8.42
C LYS A 129 -5.45 -12.42 -8.43
N ASN A 130 -6.25 -12.10 -7.41
CA ASN A 130 -7.02 -10.85 -7.33
C ASN A 130 -6.30 -9.74 -6.55
N VAL A 131 -5.27 -10.06 -5.77
CA VAL A 131 -4.49 -9.08 -4.98
C VAL A 131 -3.75 -8.16 -5.96
N ARG A 132 -3.90 -6.85 -5.79
CA ARG A 132 -3.04 -5.91 -6.52
C ARG A 132 -1.71 -5.82 -5.80
N LEU A 133 -0.66 -6.14 -6.52
CA LEU A 133 0.71 -6.00 -6.04
C LEU A 133 1.35 -4.83 -6.78
N LEU A 134 1.73 -3.80 -6.04
CA LEU A 134 2.20 -2.53 -6.58
C LEU A 134 3.65 -2.31 -6.17
N GLU A 135 4.48 -1.96 -7.14
CA GLU A 135 5.85 -1.49 -6.93
C GLU A 135 5.89 0.01 -7.24
N CYS A 136 6.21 0.84 -6.25
CA CYS A 136 6.13 2.30 -6.39
C CYS A 136 7.47 3.01 -6.59
N GLY A 137 8.59 2.29 -6.47
CA GLY A 137 9.93 2.87 -6.50
C GLY A 137 10.33 3.47 -5.15
N GLN A 138 11.62 3.79 -5.02
CA GLN A 138 12.16 4.45 -3.84
C GLN A 138 11.86 5.94 -3.85
N TRP A 139 11.84 6.55 -2.66
CA TRP A 139 11.70 7.98 -2.46
C TRP A 139 12.83 8.48 -1.55
N ASP A 140 13.39 9.64 -1.91
CA ASP A 140 14.53 10.23 -1.18
C ASP A 140 14.12 11.38 -0.26
N ALA A 141 12.97 12.00 -0.51
CA ALA A 141 12.51 13.18 0.21
C ALA A 141 11.00 13.17 0.41
N LYS A 142 10.54 13.90 1.43
CA LYS A 142 9.12 14.17 1.64
C LYS A 142 8.62 15.14 0.58
N THR A 143 7.45 14.84 0.02
CA THR A 143 6.72 15.73 -0.87
C THR A 143 6.40 17.04 -0.14
N THR A 144 6.66 18.17 -0.78
CA THR A 144 6.40 19.51 -0.20
C THR A 144 5.23 20.23 -0.88
N GLN A 145 4.48 19.51 -1.71
CA GLN A 145 3.35 20.07 -2.44
C GLN A 145 2.13 20.31 -1.53
N SER A 146 1.27 21.23 -1.96
CA SER A 146 0.01 21.50 -1.26
C SER A 146 -1.04 20.43 -1.59
N ASP A 147 -1.78 19.98 -0.58
CA ASP A 147 -2.96 19.13 -0.77
C ASP A 147 -4.14 19.96 -1.32
N ILE A 148 -4.87 19.41 -2.29
CA ILE A 148 -6.07 20.03 -2.86
C ILE A 148 -7.29 19.22 -2.41
N LYS A 149 -8.02 19.80 -1.45
CA LYS A 149 -9.29 19.25 -0.98
C LYS A 149 -10.47 20.08 -1.47
N ARG A 150 -11.19 19.55 -2.45
CA ARG A 150 -12.39 20.19 -3.01
C ARG A 150 -13.56 20.11 -2.02
N VAL A 151 -14.27 21.21 -1.85
CA VAL A 151 -15.57 21.28 -1.17
C VAL A 151 -16.67 21.67 -2.15
N ASN A 152 -17.92 21.70 -1.69
CA ASN A 152 -19.01 22.13 -2.56
C ASN A 152 -18.83 23.62 -2.91
N GLY A 153 -18.73 23.92 -4.20
CA GLY A 153 -18.57 25.28 -4.72
C GLY A 153 -17.13 25.77 -4.88
N GLY A 154 -16.13 24.99 -4.47
CA GLY A 154 -14.72 25.37 -4.58
C GLY A 154 -13.78 24.25 -4.15
#